data_AF-A0A540NFD3-F1
#
_entry.id   AF-A0A540NFD3-F1
#
_cell.length_a   1.000
_cell.length_b   1.000
_cell.length_c   1.000
_cell.angle_alpha   90.00
_cell.angle_beta   90.00
_cell.angle_gamma   90.00
#
_symmetry.space_group_name_H-M   'P 1'
#
loop_
_entity.id
_entity.type
_entity.pdbx_description
1 polymer ?
#
loop_
_entity_poly.entity_id
_entity_poly.type
_entity_poly.pdbx_seq_one_letter_code
_entity_poly.pdbx_strand_id
1 'polypeptide(L)'
;MFIKTRTKKTKNDDIDLFDEESGSIINQFNQCLEEREEHEQDEDYREEVFTRVMGLDAHGRVRMYGTGITPSHVFGQSSRSSNVNKDTIREEVERQYKTKIDDLKAKHEYEIEDLRSKYSEVNSKRHLVMTHIGFHVNTSLSRSGQVCMEIVMKSLDHN
;
A
#
# COMPACT_ATOMS: atom_id res chain seq x y z
N MET A 1 30.78 -18.31 0.22
CA MET A 1 31.44 -17.23 0.99
C MET A 1 30.81 -17.17 2.38
N PHE A 2 31.55 -17.61 3.41
CA PHE A 2 31.07 -17.58 4.81
C PHE A 2 31.30 -16.21 5.43
N ILE A 3 30.28 -15.65 6.07
CA ILE A 3 30.45 -14.48 6.93
C ILE A 3 30.45 -14.98 8.37
N LYS A 4 31.64 -15.16 8.93
CA LYS A 4 31.80 -15.35 10.38
C LYS A 4 31.36 -14.06 11.07
N THR A 5 30.16 -14.04 11.63
CA THR A 5 29.70 -12.90 12.43
C THR A 5 30.44 -12.94 13.76
N ARG A 6 31.38 -12.00 13.96
CA ARG A 6 32.06 -11.83 15.25
C ARG A 6 31.02 -11.44 16.30
N THR A 7 30.92 -12.23 17.37
CA THR A 7 30.23 -11.84 18.60
C THR A 7 30.98 -10.65 19.22
N LYS A 8 30.22 -9.68 19.74
CA LYS A 8 30.77 -8.49 20.38
C LYS A 8 31.58 -8.93 21.61
N LYS A 9 32.85 -8.52 21.69
CA LYS A 9 33.65 -8.66 22.92
C LYS A 9 33.05 -7.74 23.99
N THR A 10 32.37 -8.29 24.99
CA THR A 10 31.93 -7.54 26.17
C THR A 10 33.16 -7.21 27.01
N LYS A 11 33.27 -5.97 27.46
CA LYS A 11 34.51 -5.40 28.01
C LYS A 11 34.99 -6.00 29.33
N ASN A 12 34.30 -6.99 29.92
CA ASN A 12 34.60 -7.44 31.28
C ASN A 12 34.60 -8.95 31.53
N ASP A 13 34.33 -9.80 30.54
CA ASP A 13 34.46 -11.24 30.72
C ASP A 13 35.07 -11.85 29.46
N ASP A 14 36.22 -12.51 29.59
CA ASP A 14 36.83 -13.37 28.56
C ASP A 14 36.01 -14.65 28.33
N ILE A 15 34.68 -14.56 28.42
CA ILE A 15 33.76 -15.63 28.05
C ILE A 15 33.45 -15.41 26.59
N ASP A 16 34.23 -16.06 25.76
CA ASP A 16 33.92 -16.27 24.35
C ASP A 16 32.52 -16.91 24.31
N LEU A 17 31.49 -16.11 23.96
CA LEU A 17 30.12 -16.57 23.80
C LEU A 17 30.05 -17.44 22.55
N PHE A 18 30.63 -18.64 22.64
CA PHE A 18 30.38 -19.72 21.71
C PHE A 18 28.98 -20.26 22.02
N ASP A 19 28.10 -20.06 21.06
CA ASP A 19 26.87 -20.82 21.00
C ASP A 19 27.23 -22.29 20.81
N GLU A 20 26.83 -23.15 21.74
CA GLU A 20 27.11 -24.58 21.73
C GLU A 20 26.61 -25.23 20.43
N GLU A 21 25.49 -24.73 19.89
CA GLU A 21 24.95 -25.13 18.59
C GLU A 21 25.93 -24.77 17.45
N SER A 22 26.46 -23.55 17.45
CA SER A 22 27.47 -23.13 16.46
C SER A 22 28.76 -23.94 16.55
N GLY A 23 29.19 -24.31 17.76
CA GLY A 23 30.34 -25.20 17.97
C GLY A 23 30.10 -26.60 17.40
N SER A 24 28.90 -27.14 17.59
CA SER A 24 28.48 -28.42 17.01
C SER A 24 28.52 -28.40 15.47
N ILE A 25 28.00 -27.33 14.86
CA ILE A 25 28.02 -27.17 13.40
C ILE A 25 29.47 -27.07 12.87
N ILE A 26 30.34 -26.30 13.53
CA ILE A 26 31.75 -26.19 13.14
C ILE A 26 32.46 -27.54 13.26
N ASN A 27 32.18 -28.32 14.30
CA ASN A 27 32.75 -29.66 14.47
C ASN A 27 32.30 -30.61 13.36
N GLN A 28 31.01 -30.56 12.96
CA GLN A 28 30.51 -31.34 11.83
C GLN A 28 31.21 -30.97 10.51
N PHE A 29 31.45 -29.67 10.28
CA PHE A 29 32.23 -29.22 9.13
C PHE A 29 33.64 -29.79 9.14
N ASN A 30 34.36 -29.68 10.26
CA ASN A 30 35.72 -30.20 10.37
C ASN A 30 35.75 -31.73 10.14
N GLN A 31 34.80 -32.46 10.72
CA GLN A 31 34.68 -33.90 10.53
C GLN A 31 34.48 -34.28 9.05
N CYS A 32 33.62 -33.57 8.33
CA CYS A 32 33.42 -33.81 6.90
C CYS A 32 34.66 -33.43 6.08
N LEU A 33 35.36 -32.34 6.42
CA LEU A 33 36.58 -31.94 5.72
C LEU A 33 37.77 -32.85 6.04
N GLU A 34 37.80 -33.54 7.19
CA GLU A 34 38.81 -34.56 7.50
C GLU A 34 38.67 -35.84 6.65
N GLU A 35 37.54 -36.06 5.97
CA GLU A 35 37.33 -37.21 5.09
C GLU A 35 38.27 -37.20 3.87
N ARG A 36 38.84 -36.03 3.51
CA ARG A 36 39.69 -35.85 2.32
C ARG A 36 40.80 -34.82 2.58
N GLU A 37 41.99 -35.03 2.04
CA GLU A 37 43.08 -34.06 2.19
C GLU A 37 42.76 -32.73 1.51
N GLU A 38 43.19 -31.61 2.12
CA GLU A 38 42.86 -30.24 1.70
C GLU A 38 43.15 -29.97 0.21
N HIS A 39 44.19 -30.60 -0.34
CA HIS A 39 44.60 -30.42 -1.73
C HIS A 39 43.69 -31.13 -2.75
N GLU A 40 42.86 -32.07 -2.28
CA GLU A 40 41.86 -32.78 -3.09
C GLU A 40 40.45 -32.17 -2.93
N GLN A 41 40.27 -31.20 -2.03
CA GLN A 41 38.98 -30.56 -1.79
C GLN A 41 38.70 -29.47 -2.83
N ASP A 42 38.14 -29.88 -3.97
CA ASP A 42 37.62 -28.94 -4.97
C ASP A 42 36.38 -28.18 -4.46
N GLU A 43 35.97 -27.15 -5.20
CA GLU A 43 34.81 -26.32 -4.82
C GLU A 43 33.52 -27.14 -4.76
N ASP A 44 33.37 -28.15 -5.63
CA ASP A 44 32.18 -29.00 -5.68
C ASP A 44 32.06 -29.86 -4.41
N TYR A 45 33.17 -30.44 -3.95
CA TYR A 45 33.22 -31.19 -2.69
C TYR A 45 32.92 -30.29 -1.49
N ARG A 46 33.45 -29.07 -1.49
CA ARG A 46 33.19 -28.10 -0.39
C ARG A 46 31.73 -27.67 -0.35
N GLU A 47 31.08 -27.53 -1.50
CA GLU A 47 29.64 -27.25 -1.62
C GLU A 47 28.79 -28.46 -1.19
N GLU A 48 29.22 -29.68 -1.49
CA GLU A 48 28.59 -30.91 -1.00
C GLU A 48 28.65 -31.00 0.52
N VAL A 49 29.83 -30.78 1.11
CA VAL A 49 30.02 -30.74 2.57
C VAL A 49 29.13 -29.65 3.19
N PHE A 50 29.03 -28.48 2.55
CA PHE A 50 28.13 -27.42 2.99
C PHE A 50 26.67 -27.86 2.99
N THR A 51 26.19 -28.45 1.89
CA THR A 51 24.82 -28.95 1.78
C THR A 51 24.55 -30.10 2.76
N ARG A 52 25.55 -30.93 3.07
CA ARG A 52 25.42 -32.04 4.02
C ARG A 52 25.28 -31.54 5.46
N VAL A 53 26.08 -30.55 5.87
CA VAL A 53 26.05 -30.00 7.24
C VAL A 53 24.89 -29.02 7.43
N MET A 54 24.65 -28.13 6.47
CA MET A 54 23.64 -27.06 6.60
C MET A 54 22.29 -27.43 5.99
N GLY A 55 22.23 -28.43 5.11
CA GLY A 55 21.05 -28.80 4.32
C GLY A 55 20.93 -28.05 2.99
N LEU A 56 20.03 -28.49 2.11
CA LEU A 56 19.75 -27.85 0.81
C LEU A 56 19.21 -26.43 0.96
N ASP A 57 19.87 -25.45 0.35
CA ASP A 57 19.43 -24.06 0.35
C ASP A 57 18.02 -23.90 -0.26
N ALA A 58 17.19 -23.10 0.41
CA ALA A 58 15.83 -22.82 -0.04
C ALA A 58 15.76 -21.41 -0.63
N HIS A 59 15.02 -21.24 -1.72
CA HIS A 59 14.91 -19.97 -2.43
C HIS A 59 14.56 -18.80 -1.50
N GLY A 60 15.47 -17.81 -1.43
CA GLY A 60 15.34 -16.59 -0.63
C GLY A 60 15.73 -16.73 0.85
N ARG A 61 16.37 -17.84 1.27
CA ARG A 61 16.89 -18.02 2.62
C ARG A 61 18.40 -18.23 2.58
N VAL A 62 19.15 -17.32 3.18
CA VAL A 62 20.58 -17.47 3.44
C VAL A 62 20.75 -18.19 4.77
N ARG A 63 21.41 -19.36 4.77
CA ARG A 63 21.77 -20.06 6.00
C ARG A 63 23.04 -19.48 6.60
N MET A 64 23.03 -19.27 7.91
CA MET A 64 24.15 -18.74 8.70
C MET A 64 24.29 -19.57 9.98
N TYR A 65 25.50 -19.63 10.54
CA TYR A 65 25.77 -20.23 11.85
C TYR A 65 26.35 -19.17 12.80
N GLY A 66 26.12 -19.34 14.10
CA GLY A 66 26.59 -18.44 15.17
C GLY A 66 25.50 -17.52 15.76
N THR A 67 25.81 -16.93 16.91
CA THR A 67 24.94 -16.06 17.74
C THR A 67 24.67 -14.66 17.16
N GLY A 68 24.95 -14.45 15.88
CA GLY A 68 24.69 -13.18 15.20
C GLY A 68 23.19 -12.92 15.00
N ILE A 69 22.84 -11.67 14.71
CA ILE A 69 21.48 -11.29 14.32
C ILE A 69 21.16 -12.01 13.01
N THR A 70 20.35 -13.07 13.05
CA THR A 70 19.97 -13.79 11.83
C THR A 70 19.00 -12.95 11.00
N PRO A 71 18.87 -13.18 9.68
CA PRO A 71 17.89 -12.49 8.85
C PRO A 71 16.45 -12.57 9.43
N SER A 72 16.08 -13.65 10.11
CA SER A 72 14.78 -13.77 10.78
C SER A 72 14.61 -12.88 12.01
N HIS A 73 15.70 -12.44 12.66
CA HIS A 73 15.65 -11.43 13.72
C HIS A 73 15.46 -10.01 13.17
N VAL A 74 15.95 -9.72 11.95
CA VAL A 74 15.80 -8.40 11.30
C VAL A 74 14.47 -8.28 10.58
N PHE A 75 14.12 -9.31 9.79
CA PHE A 75 12.95 -9.29 8.90
C PHE A 75 11.73 -9.99 9.50
N GLY A 76 11.83 -10.45 10.75
CA GLY A 76 10.85 -11.33 11.39
C GLY A 76 10.92 -12.75 10.82
N GLN A 77 10.32 -13.71 11.51
CA GLN A 77 9.97 -14.97 10.88
C GLN A 77 8.98 -14.64 9.77
N SER A 78 9.46 -14.58 8.52
CA SER A 78 8.59 -14.59 7.36
C SER A 78 7.95 -15.98 7.33
N SER A 79 6.90 -16.16 8.13
CA SER A 79 5.86 -17.11 7.83
C SER A 79 5.32 -16.65 6.49
N ARG A 80 5.89 -17.20 5.41
CA ARG A 80 5.22 -17.22 4.11
C ARG A 80 3.93 -17.99 4.39
N SER A 81 2.88 -17.27 4.81
CA SER A 81 1.55 -17.83 4.95
C SER A 81 1.10 -18.15 3.54
N SER A 82 1.45 -19.35 3.11
CA SER A 82 0.95 -19.96 1.89
C SER A 82 -0.51 -20.33 2.13
N ASN A 83 -1.39 -19.33 2.19
CA ASN A 83 -2.83 -19.41 1.86
C ASN A 83 -3.59 -18.14 2.26
N VAL A 84 -3.00 -16.95 2.15
CA VAL A 84 -3.84 -15.77 2.03
C VAL A 84 -4.27 -15.72 0.57
N ASN A 85 -5.52 -16.07 0.28
CA ASN A 85 -6.10 -16.01 -1.05
C ASN A 85 -6.02 -14.56 -1.55
N LYS A 86 -4.94 -14.24 -2.27
CA LYS A 86 -4.62 -12.89 -2.73
C LYS A 86 -5.75 -12.31 -3.58
N ASP A 87 -6.49 -13.18 -4.26
CA ASP A 87 -7.63 -12.80 -5.07
C ASP A 87 -8.80 -12.32 -4.19
N THR A 88 -9.05 -12.97 -3.05
CA THR A 88 -10.09 -12.54 -2.09
C THR A 88 -9.77 -11.17 -1.45
N ILE A 89 -8.49 -10.93 -1.11
CA ILE A 89 -8.10 -9.61 -0.58
C ILE A 89 -8.23 -8.54 -1.66
N ARG A 90 -7.81 -8.84 -2.89
CA ARG A 90 -7.92 -7.90 -4.01
C ARG A 90 -9.38 -7.54 -4.29
N GLU A 91 -10.26 -8.54 -4.37
CA GLU A 91 -11.70 -8.35 -4.61
C GLU A 91 -12.36 -7.52 -3.51
N GLU A 92 -12.01 -7.76 -2.24
CA GLU A 92 -12.58 -7.00 -1.12
C GLU A 92 -12.15 -5.53 -1.18
N VAL A 93 -10.87 -5.27 -1.46
CA VAL A 93 -10.33 -3.92 -1.60
C VAL A 93 -11.00 -3.20 -2.77
N GLU A 94 -11.14 -3.85 -3.93
CA GLU A 94 -11.83 -3.29 -5.10
C GLU A 94 -13.30 -2.96 -4.80
N ARG A 95 -14.00 -3.84 -4.08
CA ARG A 95 -15.39 -3.62 -3.66
C ARG A 95 -15.53 -2.40 -2.76
N GLN A 96 -14.62 -2.23 -1.80
CA GLN A 96 -14.64 -1.06 -0.91
C GLN A 96 -14.38 0.24 -1.68
N TYR A 97 -13.40 0.26 -2.58
CA TYR A 97 -13.14 1.45 -3.40
C TYR A 97 -14.33 1.79 -4.29
N LYS A 98 -14.95 0.78 -4.92
CA LYS A 98 -16.15 0.98 -5.74
C LYS A 98 -17.29 1.56 -4.93
N THR A 99 -17.59 0.99 -3.76
CA THR A 99 -18.65 1.48 -2.87
C THR A 99 -18.39 2.92 -2.44
N LYS A 100 -17.14 3.26 -2.11
CA LYS A 100 -16.78 4.62 -1.69
C LYS A 100 -16.91 5.64 -2.83
N ILE A 101 -16.62 5.23 -4.06
CA ILE A 101 -16.82 6.07 -5.26
C ILE A 101 -18.32 6.29 -5.49
N ASP A 102 -19.12 5.23 -5.39
CA ASP A 102 -20.57 5.30 -5.59
C ASP A 102 -21.26 6.18 -4.54
N ASP A 103 -20.90 6.03 -3.26
CA ASP A 103 -21.39 6.89 -2.17
C ASP A 103 -21.04 8.37 -2.38
N LEU A 104 -19.79 8.64 -2.77
CA LEU A 104 -19.32 10.00 -3.00
C LEU A 104 -20.03 10.63 -4.20
N LYS A 105 -20.25 9.85 -5.26
CA LYS A 105 -21.01 10.26 -6.43
C LYS A 105 -22.46 10.57 -6.08
N ALA A 106 -23.13 9.68 -5.35
CA ALA A 106 -24.51 9.88 -4.92
C ALA A 106 -24.68 11.12 -4.04
N LYS A 107 -23.74 11.37 -3.12
CA LYS A 107 -23.73 12.57 -2.28
C LYS A 107 -23.62 13.85 -3.12
N HIS A 108 -22.72 13.86 -4.11
CA HIS A 108 -22.54 15.04 -4.98
C HIS A 108 -23.76 15.26 -5.88
N GLU A 109 -24.38 14.20 -6.38
CA GLU A 109 -25.58 14.28 -7.20
C GLU A 109 -26.77 14.85 -6.42
N TYR A 110 -26.95 14.38 -5.17
CA TYR A 110 -27.93 14.95 -4.24
C TYR A 110 -27.69 16.45 -3.96
N GLU A 111 -26.45 16.85 -3.69
CA GLU A 111 -26.11 18.25 -3.40
C GLU A 111 -26.36 19.17 -4.61
N ILE A 112 -26.07 18.70 -5.83
CA ILE A 112 -26.38 19.43 -7.06
C ILE A 112 -27.90 19.59 -7.23
N GLU A 113 -28.67 18.54 -6.96
CA GLU A 113 -30.14 18.59 -7.09
C GLU A 113 -30.78 19.51 -6.04
N ASP A 114 -30.33 19.45 -4.79
CA ASP A 114 -30.76 20.37 -3.73
C ASP A 114 -30.44 21.83 -4.08
N LEU A 115 -29.22 22.12 -4.56
CA LEU A 115 -28.84 23.46 -4.99
C LEU A 115 -29.67 23.95 -6.17
N ARG A 116 -29.95 23.08 -7.15
CA ARG A 116 -30.84 23.41 -8.28
C ARG A 116 -32.25 23.73 -7.83
N SER A 117 -32.79 22.97 -6.88
CA SER A 117 -34.12 23.21 -6.30
C SER A 117 -34.18 24.57 -5.60
N LYS A 118 -33.20 24.84 -4.72
CA LYS A 118 -33.09 26.13 -4.01
C LYS A 118 -32.94 27.31 -4.98
N TYR A 119 -32.11 27.15 -6.01
CA TYR A 119 -31.95 28.18 -7.04
C TYR A 119 -33.26 28.45 -7.79
N SER A 120 -33.99 27.39 -8.15
CA SER A 120 -35.31 27.50 -8.79
C SER A 120 -36.30 28.26 -7.91
N GLU A 121 -36.39 27.90 -6.61
CA GLU A 121 -37.30 28.56 -5.66
C GLU A 121 -36.99 30.05 -5.51
N VAL A 122 -35.71 30.40 -5.30
CA VAL A 122 -35.27 31.80 -5.19
C VAL A 122 -35.55 32.56 -6.48
N ASN A 123 -35.32 31.92 -7.63
CA ASN A 123 -35.57 32.54 -8.92
C ASN A 123 -37.06 32.78 -9.17
N SER A 124 -37.94 31.86 -8.76
CA SER A 124 -39.40 32.04 -8.79
C SER A 124 -39.86 33.19 -7.89
N LYS A 125 -39.35 33.27 -6.65
CA LYS A 125 -39.63 34.40 -5.74
C LYS A 125 -39.17 35.73 -6.32
N ARG A 126 -37.98 35.77 -6.91
CA ARG A 126 -37.46 36.95 -7.60
C ARG A 126 -38.38 37.37 -8.75
N HIS A 127 -38.81 36.43 -9.58
CA HIS A 127 -39.70 36.71 -10.70
C HIS A 127 -41.05 37.27 -10.24
N LEU A 128 -41.60 36.74 -9.14
CA LEU A 128 -42.83 37.23 -8.53
C LEU A 128 -42.69 38.69 -8.07
N VAL A 129 -41.62 39.01 -7.35
CA VAL A 129 -41.35 40.38 -6.89
C VAL A 129 -41.20 41.33 -8.06
N MET A 130 -40.36 40.97 -9.05
CA MET A 130 -40.14 41.80 -10.25
C MET A 130 -41.45 42.10 -10.98
N THR A 131 -42.32 41.10 -11.11
CA THR A 131 -43.63 41.28 -11.76
C THR A 131 -44.54 42.23 -10.95
N HIS A 132 -44.54 42.12 -9.62
CA HIS A 132 -45.32 42.99 -8.75
C HIS A 132 -44.91 44.47 -8.87
N ILE A 133 -43.62 44.76 -9.06
CA ILE A 133 -43.10 46.12 -9.26
C ILE A 133 -43.11 46.57 -10.74
N GLY A 134 -43.80 45.85 -11.64
CA GLY A 134 -43.98 46.24 -13.04
C GLY A 134 -42.79 45.93 -13.96
N PHE A 135 -41.81 45.14 -13.49
CA PHE A 135 -40.67 44.69 -14.28
C PHE A 135 -40.88 43.28 -14.81
N HIS A 136 -40.69 43.11 -16.11
CA HIS A 136 -40.74 41.81 -16.78
C HIS A 136 -39.35 41.44 -17.31
N VAL A 137 -38.91 40.21 -17.03
CA VAL A 137 -37.60 39.71 -17.49
C VAL A 137 -37.83 38.72 -18.62
N ASN A 138 -37.38 39.08 -19.83
CA ASN A 138 -37.38 38.19 -20.99
C ASN A 138 -36.01 37.52 -21.09
N THR A 139 -35.99 36.19 -21.17
CA THR A 139 -34.75 35.43 -21.33
C THR A 139 -34.74 34.87 -22.74
N SER A 140 -33.78 35.28 -23.56
CA SER A 140 -33.60 34.76 -24.91
C SER A 140 -32.22 34.11 -25.05
N LEU A 141 -32.20 32.96 -25.71
CA LEU A 141 -30.95 32.26 -25.99
C LEU A 141 -30.38 32.81 -27.30
N SER A 142 -29.21 33.45 -27.22
CA SER A 142 -28.48 33.87 -28.41
C SER A 142 -27.98 32.67 -29.20
N ARG A 143 -27.86 32.83 -30.52
CA ARG A 143 -27.32 31.82 -31.45
C ARG A 143 -25.88 31.41 -31.11
N SER A 144 -25.17 32.21 -30.30
CA SER A 144 -23.83 31.91 -29.78
C SER A 144 -23.81 31.11 -28.46
N GLY A 145 -24.96 30.69 -27.94
CA GLY A 145 -25.06 30.00 -26.64
C GLY A 145 -25.05 30.93 -25.42
N GLN A 146 -25.00 32.24 -25.65
CA GLN A 146 -25.05 33.25 -24.59
C GLN A 146 -26.51 33.50 -24.17
N VAL A 147 -26.79 33.48 -22.87
CA VAL A 147 -28.11 33.82 -22.32
C VAL A 147 -28.20 35.33 -22.17
N CYS A 148 -29.10 35.97 -22.92
CA CYS A 148 -29.39 37.40 -22.79
C CYS A 148 -30.61 37.59 -21.88
N MET A 149 -30.48 38.44 -20.86
CA MET A 149 -31.61 38.86 -20.02
C MET A 149 -31.97 40.31 -20.35
N GLU A 150 -33.18 40.52 -20.86
CA GLU A 150 -33.74 41.84 -21.11
C GLU A 150 -34.76 42.17 -20.01
N ILE A 151 -34.60 43.32 -19.36
CA ILE A 151 -35.49 43.80 -18.29
C ILE A 151 -36.33 44.93 -18.88
N VAL A 152 -37.64 44.73 -18.98
CA VAL A 152 -38.60 45.70 -19.51
C VAL A 152 -39.50 46.19 -18.38
N MET A 153 -39.62 47.50 -18.21
CA MET A 153 -40.55 48.12 -17.26
C MET A 153 -41.82 48.50 -18.01
N LYS A 154 -42.99 48.02 -17.57
CA LYS A 154 -44.28 48.48 -18.13
C LYS A 154 -44.76 49.70 -17.36
N SER A 155 -45.10 50.77 -18.08
CA SER A 155 -45.73 51.97 -17.50
C SER A 155 -47.07 51.57 -16.87
N LEU A 156 -47.27 51.90 -15.59
CA LEU A 156 -48.58 51.83 -14.95
C LEU A 156 -49.38 53.02 -15.46
N ASP A 157 -50.18 52.79 -16.51
CA ASP A 157 -51.17 53.76 -16.96
C ASP A 157 -52.16 54.00 -15.81
N HIS A 158 -52.05 55.18 -15.19
CA HIS A 158 -53.01 55.64 -14.19
C HIS A 158 -54.29 56.03 -14.92
N ASN A 159 -55.34 55.22 -14.74
CA ASN A 159 -56.70 55.53 -15.16
C ASN A 159 -57.39 56.35 -14.05
#